data_AF-E7C7I3-F1
#
_entry.id   AF-E7C7I3-F1
#
_cell.length_a   1.000
_cell.length_b   1.000
_cell.length_c   1.000
_cell.angle_alpha   90.00
_cell.angle_beta   90.00
_cell.angle_gamma   90.00
#
_symmetry.space_group_name_H-M   'P 1'
#
loop_
_entity.id
_entity.type
_entity.pdbx_description
1 polymer ?
#
loop_
_entity_poly.entity_id
_entity_poly.type
_entity_poly.pdbx_seq_one_letter_code
_entity_poly.pdbx_strand_id
1 'polypeptide(L)' 'MQKDHDKNKLVDMLHETIVISIGPFTADELKKLNVENVIADVHTVPGSFDAIVKALSLAEAI' A
#
# COMPACT_ATOMS: atom_id res chain seq x y z
N MET A 1 4.61 -27.60 -5.95
CA MET A 1 4.07 -26.24 -5.82
C MET A 1 4.57 -25.71 -4.50
N GLN A 2 5.64 -24.90 -4.51
CA GLN A 2 6.37 -24.52 -3.29
C GLN A 2 5.88 -23.15 -2.80
N LYS A 3 5.49 -23.13 -1.52
CA LYS A 3 5.19 -21.98 -0.65
C LYS A 3 3.87 -21.28 -0.89
N ASP A 4 2.77 -22.00 -0.64
CA ASP A 4 1.52 -21.33 -0.28
C ASP A 4 1.74 -20.65 1.07
N HIS A 5 1.79 -19.32 1.07
CA HIS A 5 1.87 -18.51 2.29
C HIS A 5 0.45 -18.34 2.85
N ASP A 6 0.32 -18.46 4.17
CA ASP A 6 -0.96 -18.20 4.84
C ASP A 6 -1.44 -16.78 4.52
N LYS A 7 -2.68 -16.66 4.04
CA LYS A 7 -3.25 -15.39 3.61
C LYS A 7 -3.26 -14.36 4.74
N ASN A 8 -3.61 -14.78 5.95
CA ASN A 8 -3.69 -13.86 7.09
C ASN A 8 -2.30 -13.34 7.42
N LYS A 9 -1.29 -14.22 7.42
CA LYS A 9 0.10 -13.80 7.62
C LYS A 9 0.57 -12.78 6.57
N LEU A 10 0.17 -12.93 5.31
CA LEU A 10 0.50 -11.94 4.28
C LEU A 10 -0.21 -10.60 4.50
N VAL A 11 -1.47 -10.64 4.93
CA VAL A 11 -2.25 -9.42 5.23
C VAL A 11 -1.66 -8.71 6.45
N ASP A 12 -1.29 -9.44 7.50
CA ASP A 12 -0.65 -8.89 8.70
C ASP A 12 0.65 -8.15 8.33
N MET A 13 1.45 -8.69 7.41
CA MET A 13 2.66 -8.01 6.90
C MET A 13 2.34 -6.70 6.17
N LEU A 14 1.16 -6.60 5.52
CA LEU A 14 0.75 -5.35 4.88
C LEU A 14 0.40 -4.28 5.92
N HIS A 15 -0.16 -4.66 7.07
CA HIS A 15 -0.42 -3.72 8.18
C HIS A 15 0.85 -3.15 8.82
N GLU A 16 1.97 -3.86 8.72
CA GLU A 16 3.28 -3.41 9.21
C GLU A 16 4.05 -2.55 8.19
N THR A 17 3.50 -2.35 6.98
CA THR A 17 4.19 -1.63 5.89
C THR A 17 3.36 -0.46 5.37
N ILE A 18 4.06 0.55 4.84
CA ILE A 18 3.39 1.64 4.12
C ILE A 18 2.97 1.11 2.74
N VAL A 19 1.67 0.93 2.54
CA VAL A 19 1.11 0.46 1.27
C VAL A 19 0.67 1.65 0.42
N ILE A 20 1.19 1.73 -0.80
CA ILE A 20 0.79 2.73 -1.79
C ILE A 20 -0.01 2.06 -2.90
N SER A 21 -1.25 2.52 -3.08
CA SER A 21 -2.10 2.13 -4.20
C SER A 21 -1.82 3.03 -5.40
N ILE A 22 -1.49 2.44 -6.54
CA ILE A 22 -1.32 3.18 -7.81
C ILE A 22 -2.61 3.89 -8.25
N GLY A 23 -3.77 3.48 -7.74
CA GLY A 23 -5.03 4.15 -8.03
C GLY A 23 -6.22 3.57 -7.25
N PRO A 24 -7.43 4.13 -7.48
CA PRO A 24 -8.61 3.86 -6.66
C PRO A 24 -9.10 2.41 -6.76
N PHE A 25 -9.00 1.79 -7.94
CA PHE A 25 -9.44 0.40 -8.12
C PHE A 25 -8.60 -0.59 -7.30
N THR A 26 -7.28 -0.38 -7.23
CA THR A 26 -6.41 -1.18 -6.37
C THR A 26 -6.70 -0.90 -4.88
N ALA A 27 -6.93 0.36 -4.53
CA ALA A 27 -7.26 0.74 -3.16
C ALA A 27 -8.55 0.08 -2.66
N ASP A 28 -9.56 -0.05 -3.52
CA ASP A 28 -10.83 -0.68 -3.17
C ASP A 28 -10.69 -2.19 -2.92
N GLU A 29 -9.77 -2.88 -3.62
CA GLU A 29 -9.46 -4.29 -3.31
C GLU A 29 -8.75 -4.43 -1.96
N LEU A 30 -7.83 -3.52 -1.62
CA LEU A 30 -7.15 -3.51 -0.32
C LEU A 30 -8.11 -3.22 0.85
N LYS A 31 -9.09 -2.34 0.64
CA LYS A 31 -10.14 -2.07 1.64
C LYS A 31 -10.95 -3.32 1.98
N LYS A 32 -11.22 -4.21 1.03
CA LYS A 32 -11.92 -5.49 1.29
C LYS A 32 -11.11 -6.42 2.20
N LEU A 33 -9.79 -6.23 2.26
CA LEU A 33 -8.88 -6.95 3.14
C LEU A 33 -8.58 -6.18 4.44
N ASN A 34 -9.27 -5.04 4.66
CA ASN A 34 -9.04 -4.14 5.78
C ASN A 34 -7.59 -3.62 5.86
N VAL A 35 -6.93 -3.44 4.71
CA VAL A 35 -5.56 -2.91 4.61
C VAL A 35 -5.61 -1.42 4.30
N GLU A 36 -5.03 -0.62 5.20
CA GLU A 36 -4.84 0.82 4.99
C GLU A 36 -3.82 1.07 3.88
N ASN A 37 -4.06 2.10 3.07
CA ASN A 37 -3.18 2.45 1.97
C ASN A 37 -3.30 3.93 1.60
N VAL A 38 -2.25 4.49 1.02
CA VAL A 38 -2.25 5.83 0.40
C VAL A 38 -2.49 5.68 -1.09
N ILE A 39 -3.44 6.44 -1.63
CA ILE A 39 -3.75 6.42 -3.06
C ILE A 39 -2.87 7.46 -3.76
N ALA A 40 -2.15 7.06 -4.80
CA ALA A 40 -1.37 7.98 -5.62
C ALA A 40 -2.30 8.96 -6.37
N ASP A 41 -2.01 10.26 -6.28
CA ASP A 41 -2.79 11.31 -6.96
C ASP A 41 -2.77 11.16 -8.49
N VAL A 42 -1.65 10.65 -9.02
CA VAL A 42 -1.43 10.40 -10.44
C VAL A 42 -1.25 8.90 -10.64
N HIS A 43 -2.19 8.26 -11.36
CA HIS A 43 -2.28 6.80 -11.48
C HIS A 43 -1.24 6.17 -12.42
N THR A 44 0.03 6.41 -12.12
CA THR A 44 1.19 5.98 -12.89
C THR A 44 2.29 5.51 -11.95
N VAL A 45 3.30 4.84 -12.49
CA VAL A 45 4.48 4.44 -11.70
C VAL A 45 5.18 5.67 -11.09
N PRO A 46 5.51 6.74 -11.84
CA PRO A 46 6.10 7.94 -11.25
C PRO A 46 5.23 8.59 -10.17
N GLY A 47 3.91 8.71 -10.42
CA GLY A 47 2.99 9.27 -9.43
C GLY A 47 2.89 8.45 -8.13
N SER A 48 3.10 7.14 -8.22
CA SER A 48 3.21 6.28 -7.03
C SER A 48 4.49 6.55 -6.25
N PHE A 49 5.62 6.78 -6.94
CA PHE A 49 6.87 7.18 -6.27
C PHE A 49 6.74 8.54 -5.58
N ASP A 50 6.06 9.51 -6.18
CA ASP A 50 5.78 10.79 -5.53
C ASP A 50 4.97 10.60 -4.24
N ALA A 51 3.98 9.69 -4.26
CA ALA A 51 3.20 9.34 -3.07
C ALA A 51 4.05 8.65 -1.98
N ILE A 52 5.02 7.80 -2.36
CA ILE A 52 6.00 7.20 -1.43
C ILE A 52 6.80 8.31 -0.74
N VAL A 53 7.37 9.24 -1.51
CA VAL A 53 8.21 10.33 -0.96
C VAL A 53 7.40 11.19 0.01
N LYS A 54 6.16 11.55 -0.35
CA LYS A 54 5.26 12.29 0.54
C LYS A 54 4.97 11.53 1.84
N ALA A 55 4.63 10.25 1.74
CA ALA A 55 4.29 9.42 2.90
C ALA A 55 5.48 9.29 3.87
N LEU A 56 6.69 9.09 3.35
CA LEU A 56 7.91 9.02 4.17
C LEU A 56 8.29 10.37 4.77
N SER A 57 8.12 11.47 4.02
CA SER A 57 8.43 12.82 4.52
C SER A 57 7.51 13.24 5.67
N LEU A 58 6.24 12.83 5.65
CA LEU A 58 5.33 13.06 6.78
C LEU A 58 5.72 12.23 8.01
N ALA A 59 6.23 11.01 7.81
CA ALA A 59 6.65 10.15 8.91
C ALA A 59 7.89 10.69 9.65
N GLU A 60 8.79 11.41 8.97
CA GLU A 60 9.94 12.07 9.60
C GLU A 60 9.58 13.34 10.39
N ALA A 61 8.39 13.91 10.15
CA ALA A 61 7.96 15.17 10.78
C ALA A 61 7.31 14.99 12.17
N ILE A 62 7.26 13.76 12.69
CA ILE A 62 6.69 13.38 13.99
C ILE A 62 7.82 12.82 14.87
#